data_AF-A0A952C1Y6-F1
#
_entry.id   AF-A0A952C1Y6-F1
#
_cell.length_a   1.000
_cell.length_b   1.000
_cell.length_c   1.000
_cell.angle_alpha   90.00
_cell.angle_beta   90.00
_cell.angle_gamma   90.00
#
_symmetry.space_group_name_H-M   'P 1'
#
loop_
_entity.id
_entity.type
_entity.pdbx_description
1 polymer ?
#
loop_
_entity_poly.entity_id
_entity_poly.type
_entity_poly.pdbx_seq_one_letter_code
_entity_poly.pdbx_strand_id
1 'polypeptide(L)'
;ILNLDYGYTMSALKHLACHEGYPGHFLHLAIREDKVGRGEMPLDAALVVTSSASSALFEGIAENGIDFLAWVEEPADVLALALNRLRSAARINAAWMIHGEGHSPDDAVTYLMESCFKPRAWAESRVAFLTHPLRAPFIFAYWYGDMAVHELWQRVSPARRSAFWDYLYHHMHTPATLAAYWT
;
A
#
# COMPACT_ATOMS: atom_id res chain seq x y z
N ILE A 1 10.56 -3.52 -11.18
CA ILE A 1 11.03 -2.81 -12.40
C ILE A 1 10.93 -1.31 -12.12
N LEU A 2 11.99 -0.54 -12.37
CA LEU A 2 12.01 0.92 -12.17
C LEU A 2 11.76 1.62 -13.52
N ASN A 3 10.77 2.52 -13.59
CA ASN A 3 10.50 3.29 -14.81
C ASN A 3 11.31 4.59 -14.81
N LEU A 4 12.43 4.60 -15.54
CA LEU A 4 13.35 5.74 -15.59
C LEU A 4 12.80 6.97 -16.35
N ASP A 5 11.65 6.86 -17.02
CA ASP A 5 11.00 8.00 -17.67
C ASP A 5 10.36 8.96 -16.64
N TYR A 6 10.21 8.53 -15.39
CA TYR A 6 9.76 9.39 -14.29
C TYR A 6 10.93 10.02 -13.54
N GLY A 7 10.88 11.34 -13.36
CA GLY A 7 11.74 12.04 -12.41
C GLY A 7 11.35 11.68 -10.97
N TYR A 8 12.17 10.87 -10.31
CA TYR A 8 11.96 10.52 -8.90
C TYR A 8 12.66 11.52 -7.99
N THR A 9 11.96 11.96 -6.94
CA THR A 9 12.61 12.60 -5.79
C THR A 9 13.27 11.54 -4.92
N MET A 10 14.19 11.95 -4.03
CA MET A 10 14.81 11.01 -3.08
C MET A 10 13.78 10.29 -2.20
N SER A 11 12.80 11.02 -1.65
CA SER A 11 11.73 10.40 -0.85
C SER A 11 10.85 9.43 -1.67
N ALA A 12 10.66 9.69 -2.98
CA ALA A 12 9.97 8.75 -3.86
C ALA A 12 10.78 7.48 -4.09
N LEU A 13 12.12 7.59 -4.21
CA LEU A 13 12.99 6.42 -4.29
C LEU A 13 13.04 5.63 -2.97
N LYS A 14 13.09 6.30 -1.81
CA LYS A 14 12.98 5.66 -0.49
C LYS A 14 11.69 4.85 -0.40
N HIS A 15 10.55 5.47 -0.75
CA HIS A 15 9.23 4.82 -0.73
C HIS A 15 9.21 3.62 -1.67
N LEU A 16 9.63 3.80 -2.92
CA LEU A 16 9.66 2.72 -3.91
C LEU A 16 10.55 1.55 -3.49
N ALA A 17 11.74 1.83 -2.94
CA ALA A 17 12.66 0.81 -2.44
C ALA A 17 12.06 0.02 -1.27
N CYS A 18 11.38 0.71 -0.34
CA CYS A 18 10.69 0.08 0.77
C CYS A 18 9.48 -0.74 0.31
N HIS A 19 8.68 -0.19 -0.60
CA HIS A 19 7.40 -0.75 -1.05
C HIS A 19 7.62 -2.02 -1.88
N GLU A 20 8.48 -1.95 -2.90
CA GLU A 20 8.73 -3.09 -3.80
C GLU A 20 9.79 -4.05 -3.25
N GLY A 21 10.73 -3.54 -2.46
CA GLY A 21 11.90 -4.25 -1.98
C GLY A 21 11.78 -4.66 -0.50
N TYR A 22 12.76 -4.20 0.28
CA TYR A 22 12.81 -4.44 1.72
C TYR A 22 12.35 -3.19 2.48
N PRO A 23 11.41 -3.31 3.44
CA PRO A 23 10.85 -4.55 3.95
C PRO A 23 9.54 -4.99 3.25
N GLY A 24 9.09 -4.33 2.18
CA GLY A 24 7.79 -4.55 1.54
C GLY A 24 7.62 -5.85 0.75
N HIS A 25 7.12 -5.73 -0.49
CA HIS A 25 6.62 -6.86 -1.28
C HIS A 25 7.65 -7.96 -1.48
N PHE A 26 8.90 -7.63 -1.81
CA PHE A 26 9.94 -8.64 -2.02
C PHE A 26 10.15 -9.49 -0.76
N LEU A 27 10.34 -8.88 0.40
CA LEU A 27 10.54 -9.63 1.65
C LEU A 27 9.31 -10.47 2.00
N HIS A 28 8.12 -9.87 1.91
CA HIS A 28 6.87 -10.56 2.23
C HIS A 28 6.65 -11.79 1.34
N LEU A 29 6.95 -11.69 0.05
CA LEU A 29 6.85 -12.82 -0.87
C LEU A 29 7.95 -13.86 -0.62
N ALA A 30 9.19 -13.45 -0.37
CA ALA A 30 10.29 -14.36 -0.11
C ALA A 30 10.05 -15.23 1.14
N ILE A 31 9.51 -14.66 2.22
CA ILE A 31 9.15 -15.40 3.44
C ILE A 31 8.06 -16.43 3.14
N ARG A 32 7.03 -16.05 2.37
CA ARG A 32 5.93 -16.95 2.01
C ARG A 32 6.40 -18.08 1.10
N GLU A 33 7.26 -17.78 0.13
CA GLU A 33 7.88 -18.78 -0.76
C GLU A 33 8.69 -19.81 0.02
N ASP A 34 9.58 -19.38 0.93
CA ASP A 34 10.37 -20.29 1.78
C ASP A 34 9.47 -21.22 2.60
N LYS A 35 8.43 -20.65 3.22
CA LYS A 35 7.51 -21.40 4.07
C LYS A 35 6.64 -22.39 3.32
N VAL A 36 6.19 -22.03 2.12
CA VAL A 36 5.48 -22.97 1.24
C VAL A 36 6.43 -24.10 0.84
N GLY A 37 7.68 -23.78 0.47
CA GLY A 37 8.70 -24.79 0.14
C GLY A 37 9.00 -25.75 1.29
N ARG A 38 8.89 -25.27 2.55
CA ARG A 38 9.08 -26.06 3.77
C ARG A 38 7.82 -26.77 4.28
N GLY A 39 6.67 -26.56 3.65
CA GLY A 39 5.38 -27.12 4.09
C GLY A 39 4.81 -26.47 5.36
N GLU A 40 5.31 -25.28 5.74
CA GLU A 40 4.85 -24.51 6.91
C GLU A 40 3.69 -23.55 6.56
N MET A 41 3.42 -23.37 5.27
CA MET A 41 2.28 -22.63 4.74
C MET A 41 1.62 -23.40 3.59
N PRO A 42 0.30 -23.25 3.39
CA PRO A 42 -0.40 -23.84 2.26
C PRO A 42 0.01 -23.18 0.93
N LEU A 43 -0.15 -23.89 -0.20
CA LEU A 43 0.31 -23.44 -1.52
C LEU A 43 -0.32 -22.11 -1.98
N ASP A 44 -1.55 -21.82 -1.57
CA ASP A 44 -2.20 -20.53 -1.84
C ASP A 44 -1.50 -19.36 -1.14
N ALA A 45 -0.69 -19.61 -0.11
CA ALA A 45 0.23 -18.63 0.44
C ALA A 45 1.37 -18.24 -0.53
N ALA A 46 1.59 -18.95 -1.65
CA ALA A 46 2.50 -18.47 -2.70
C ALA A 46 1.83 -17.48 -3.66
N LEU A 47 0.51 -17.26 -3.55
CA LEU A 47 -0.25 -16.41 -4.47
C LEU A 47 -0.48 -15.01 -3.89
N VAL A 48 -0.53 -14.01 -4.78
CA VAL A 48 -1.07 -12.68 -4.48
C VAL A 48 -2.38 -12.54 -5.22
N VAL A 49 -3.48 -12.66 -4.47
CA VAL A 49 -4.83 -12.51 -5.00
C VAL A 49 -5.30 -11.09 -4.73
N THR A 50 -5.45 -10.29 -5.79
CA THR A 50 -6.00 -8.94 -5.71
C THR A 50 -7.50 -8.99 -5.38
N SER A 51 -7.99 -7.98 -4.67
CA SER A 51 -9.40 -7.89 -4.24
C SER A 51 -9.83 -9.03 -3.31
N SER A 52 -8.89 -9.53 -2.51
CA SER A 52 -9.14 -10.49 -1.44
C SER A 52 -8.99 -9.84 -0.07
N ALA A 53 -9.42 -10.56 0.97
CA ALA A 53 -9.36 -10.06 2.35
C ALA A 53 -7.91 -9.74 2.82
N SER A 54 -6.89 -10.36 2.22
CA SER A 54 -5.47 -10.12 2.52
C SER A 54 -4.84 -9.01 1.67
N SER A 55 -5.50 -8.53 0.61
CA SER A 55 -4.96 -7.48 -0.26
C SER A 55 -4.59 -6.22 0.52
N ALA A 56 -5.43 -5.82 1.48
CA ALA A 56 -5.16 -4.63 2.29
C ALA A 56 -3.85 -4.75 3.06
N LEU A 57 -3.56 -5.88 3.71
CA LEU A 57 -2.31 -6.01 4.45
C LEU A 57 -1.11 -6.24 3.54
N PHE A 58 -1.30 -6.88 2.39
CA PHE A 58 -0.24 -6.99 1.40
C PHE A 58 0.29 -5.59 1.00
N GLU A 59 -0.61 -4.66 0.71
CA GLU A 59 -0.26 -3.25 0.43
C GLU A 59 0.18 -2.51 1.69
N GLY A 60 -0.51 -2.70 2.82
CA GLY A 60 -0.21 -2.02 4.08
C GLY A 60 1.20 -2.29 4.61
N ILE A 61 1.70 -3.51 4.44
CA ILE A 61 3.09 -3.88 4.76
C ILE A 61 4.07 -3.03 3.93
N ALA A 62 3.82 -2.93 2.62
CA ALA A 62 4.68 -2.20 1.69
C ALA A 62 4.62 -0.68 1.92
N GLU A 63 3.43 -0.12 2.13
CA GLU A 63 3.23 1.31 2.38
C GLU A 63 3.87 1.78 3.70
N ASN A 64 3.98 0.91 4.72
CA ASN A 64 4.60 1.24 6.00
C ASN A 64 6.11 0.96 6.08
N GLY A 65 6.74 0.53 4.99
CA GLY A 65 8.15 0.12 5.00
C GLY A 65 9.11 1.24 5.43
N ILE A 66 8.85 2.50 5.05
CA ILE A 66 9.66 3.65 5.49
C ILE A 66 9.62 3.79 7.02
N ASP A 67 8.43 3.67 7.63
CA ASP A 67 8.26 3.79 9.08
C ASP A 67 8.94 2.63 9.83
N PHE A 68 8.92 1.42 9.26
CA PHE A 68 9.60 0.25 9.83
C PHE A 68 11.12 0.42 9.88
N LEU A 69 11.70 1.04 8.85
CA LEU A 69 13.14 1.31 8.79
C LEU A 69 13.55 2.60 9.50
N ALA A 70 12.59 3.37 10.02
CA ALA A 70 12.81 4.71 10.55
C ALA A 70 13.51 5.66 9.55
N TRP A 71 13.12 5.58 8.28
CA TRP A 71 13.71 6.36 7.18
C TRP A 71 13.05 7.73 6.93
N VAL A 72 12.18 8.16 7.86
CA VAL A 72 11.68 9.53 7.94
C VAL A 72 12.72 10.39 8.66
N GLU A 73 13.71 10.85 7.91
CA GLU A 73 14.90 11.51 8.47
C GLU A 73 14.83 13.03 8.32
N GLU A 74 14.18 13.50 7.25
CA GLU A 74 14.12 14.92 6.89
C GLU A 74 12.67 15.44 6.81
N PRO A 75 12.45 16.76 6.97
CA PRO A 75 11.12 17.36 6.77
C PRO A 75 10.49 17.04 5.41
N ALA A 76 11.32 16.83 4.38
CA ALA A 76 10.87 16.43 3.04
C ALA A 76 10.22 15.03 3.04
N ASP A 77 10.72 14.09 3.85
CA ASP A 77 10.16 12.74 3.97
C ASP A 77 8.79 12.78 4.66
N VAL A 78 8.65 13.60 5.70
CA VAL A 78 7.35 13.83 6.38
C VAL A 78 6.31 14.34 5.40
N LEU A 79 6.66 15.37 4.61
CA LEU A 79 5.76 15.92 3.59
C LEU A 79 5.43 14.89 2.50
N ALA A 80 6.43 14.14 2.03
CA ALA A 80 6.25 13.13 0.99
C ALA A 80 5.30 12.01 1.44
N LEU A 81 5.42 11.52 2.67
CA LEU A 81 4.51 10.53 3.26
C LEU A 81 3.09 11.07 3.37
N ALA A 82 2.91 12.28 3.92
CA ALA A 82 1.59 12.91 4.02
C ALA A 82 0.94 13.08 2.64
N LEU A 83 1.71 13.48 1.63
CA LEU A 83 1.24 13.67 0.28
C LEU A 83 0.91 12.34 -0.41
N ASN A 84 1.67 11.27 -0.18
CA ASN A 84 1.35 9.93 -0.68
C ASN A 84 0.04 9.41 -0.07
N ARG A 85 -0.16 9.64 1.23
CA ARG A 85 -1.41 9.33 1.93
C ARG A 85 -2.61 10.06 1.33
N LEU A 86 -2.51 11.38 1.17
CA LEU A 86 -3.54 12.18 0.49
C LEU A 86 -3.87 11.62 -0.90
N ARG A 87 -2.84 11.30 -1.70
CA ARG A 87 -3.00 10.74 -3.05
C ARG A 87 -3.63 9.35 -3.04
N SER A 88 -3.35 8.54 -2.03
CA SER A 88 -3.98 7.22 -1.88
C SER A 88 -5.47 7.36 -1.57
N ALA A 89 -5.84 8.24 -0.63
CA ALA A 89 -7.23 8.56 -0.32
C ALA A 89 -7.97 9.16 -1.53
N ALA A 90 -7.36 10.09 -2.25
CA ALA A 90 -7.95 10.69 -3.45
C ALA A 90 -8.22 9.64 -4.55
N ARG A 91 -7.35 8.65 -4.74
CA ARG A 91 -7.61 7.57 -5.71
C ARG A 91 -8.84 6.73 -5.35
N ILE A 92 -9.13 6.55 -4.07
CA ILE A 92 -10.34 5.87 -3.61
C ILE A 92 -11.58 6.70 -3.92
N ASN A 93 -11.53 8.01 -3.65
CA ASN A 93 -12.63 8.91 -4.00
C ASN A 93 -12.89 8.92 -5.50
N ALA A 94 -11.85 8.96 -6.33
CA ALA A 94 -11.98 8.87 -7.78
C ALA A 94 -12.62 7.55 -8.24
N ALA A 95 -12.30 6.43 -7.59
CA ALA A 95 -12.95 5.15 -7.86
C ALA A 95 -14.43 5.17 -7.47
N TRP A 96 -14.76 5.76 -6.32
CA TRP A 96 -16.15 5.92 -5.87
C TRP A 96 -16.96 6.85 -6.78
N MET A 97 -16.38 7.97 -7.23
CA MET A 97 -17.01 8.88 -8.20
C MET A 97 -17.43 8.13 -9.47
N ILE A 98 -16.53 7.32 -10.02
CA ILE A 98 -16.81 6.58 -11.27
C ILE A 98 -17.83 5.47 -11.04
N HIS A 99 -17.63 4.62 -10.03
CA HIS A 99 -18.36 3.35 -9.90
C HIS A 99 -19.55 3.40 -8.95
N GLY A 100 -19.52 4.30 -7.96
CA GLY A 100 -20.57 4.49 -6.96
C GLY A 100 -21.52 5.64 -7.31
N GLU A 101 -20.98 6.76 -7.83
CA GLU A 101 -21.76 7.98 -8.10
C GLU A 101 -22.11 8.16 -9.59
N GLY A 102 -21.47 7.40 -10.49
CA GLY A 102 -21.72 7.45 -11.92
C GLY A 102 -21.16 8.69 -12.63
N HIS A 103 -20.18 9.37 -12.02
CA HIS A 103 -19.47 10.48 -12.65
C HIS A 103 -18.63 9.99 -13.84
N SER A 104 -18.31 10.90 -14.77
CA SER A 104 -17.51 10.54 -15.93
C SER A 104 -16.04 10.32 -15.54
N PRO A 105 -15.27 9.52 -16.33
CA PRO A 105 -13.83 9.42 -16.14
C PRO A 105 -13.09 10.78 -16.18
N ASP A 106 -13.59 11.75 -16.96
CA ASP A 106 -12.97 13.07 -17.08
C ASP A 106 -13.19 13.93 -15.81
N ASP A 107 -14.35 13.79 -15.16
CA ASP A 107 -14.60 14.40 -13.84
C ASP A 107 -13.61 13.87 -12.80
N ALA A 108 -13.35 12.55 -12.81
CA ALA A 108 -12.37 11.93 -11.92
C ALA A 108 -10.92 12.35 -12.25
N VAL A 109 -10.58 12.57 -13.53
CA VAL A 109 -9.28 13.14 -13.95
C VAL A 109 -9.10 14.53 -13.36
N THR A 110 -10.11 15.40 -13.52
CA THR A 110 -10.09 16.78 -12.99
C THR A 110 -9.92 16.77 -11.48
N TYR A 111 -10.71 15.97 -10.77
CA TYR A 111 -10.62 15.80 -9.33
C TYR A 111 -9.22 15.36 -8.85
N LEU A 112 -8.61 14.37 -9.54
CA LEU A 112 -7.29 13.88 -9.18
C LEU A 112 -6.20 14.91 -9.46
N MET A 113 -6.28 15.69 -10.53
CA MET A 113 -5.32 16.76 -10.81
C MET A 113 -5.27 17.76 -9.66
N GLU A 114 -6.43 18.23 -9.23
CA GLU A 114 -6.60 19.22 -8.17
C GLU A 114 -6.19 18.65 -6.80
N SER A 115 -6.70 17.46 -6.45
CA SER A 115 -6.48 16.87 -5.12
C SER A 115 -5.07 16.31 -4.92
N CYS A 116 -4.40 15.85 -6.01
CA CYS A 116 -3.09 15.21 -5.91
C CYS A 116 -1.92 16.12 -6.26
N PHE A 117 -2.19 17.34 -6.74
CA PHE A 117 -1.20 18.28 -7.29
C PHE A 117 -0.36 17.62 -8.38
N LYS A 118 -1.03 17.05 -9.39
CA LYS A 118 -0.41 16.29 -10.48
C LYS A 118 -0.94 16.72 -11.85
N PRO A 119 -0.13 16.61 -12.92
CA PRO A 119 -0.56 16.96 -14.26
C PRO A 119 -1.62 15.98 -14.79
N ARG A 120 -2.38 16.41 -15.81
CA ARG A 120 -3.45 15.63 -16.45
C ARG A 120 -3.00 14.23 -16.87
N ALA A 121 -1.85 14.11 -17.52
CA ALA A 121 -1.31 12.82 -17.97
C ALA A 121 -1.12 11.80 -16.83
N TRP A 122 -0.74 12.26 -15.63
CA TRP A 122 -0.67 11.40 -14.45
C TRP A 122 -2.06 10.97 -13.99
N ALA A 123 -3.01 11.90 -13.94
CA ALA A 123 -4.39 11.63 -13.52
C ALA A 123 -5.10 10.66 -14.49
N GLU A 124 -4.96 10.86 -15.80
CA GLU A 124 -5.48 9.95 -16.84
C GLU A 124 -4.93 8.53 -16.67
N SER A 125 -3.62 8.39 -16.41
CA SER A 125 -3.02 7.08 -16.14
C SER A 125 -3.63 6.40 -14.91
N ARG A 126 -3.96 7.17 -13.86
CA ARG A 126 -4.62 6.61 -12.67
C ARG A 126 -6.07 6.26 -12.94
N VAL A 127 -6.83 7.10 -13.62
CA VAL A 127 -8.22 6.79 -14.00
C VAL A 127 -8.29 5.57 -14.90
N ALA A 128 -7.37 5.42 -15.87
CA ALA A 128 -7.28 4.22 -16.70
C ALA A 128 -7.09 2.92 -15.88
N PHE A 129 -6.35 3.00 -14.77
CA PHE A 129 -6.24 1.88 -13.84
C PHE A 129 -7.56 1.61 -13.09
N LEU A 130 -8.27 2.65 -12.68
CA LEU A 130 -9.54 2.54 -11.93
C LEU A 130 -10.71 2.05 -12.79
N THR A 131 -10.69 2.26 -14.10
CA THR A 131 -11.73 1.78 -15.01
C THR A 131 -11.55 0.31 -15.40
N HIS A 132 -10.44 -0.32 -15.04
CA HIS A 132 -10.25 -1.76 -15.25
C HIS A 132 -11.12 -2.56 -14.26
N PRO A 133 -12.01 -3.47 -14.72
CA PRO A 133 -13.01 -4.13 -13.87
C PRO A 133 -12.45 -4.86 -12.65
N LEU A 134 -11.27 -5.46 -12.79
CA LEU A 134 -10.59 -6.20 -11.70
C LEU A 134 -9.75 -5.32 -10.76
N ARG A 135 -9.63 -4.01 -11.01
CA ARG A 135 -8.73 -3.11 -10.27
C ARG A 135 -9.46 -2.07 -9.44
N ALA A 136 -10.67 -1.69 -9.84
CA ALA A 136 -11.50 -0.73 -9.09
C ALA A 136 -11.65 -1.08 -7.59
N PRO A 137 -12.05 -2.31 -7.18
CA PRO A 137 -12.14 -2.64 -5.76
C PRO A 137 -10.78 -2.81 -5.08
N PHE A 138 -9.71 -3.08 -5.85
CA PHE A 138 -8.36 -3.27 -5.29
C PHE A 138 -7.74 -1.97 -4.79
N ILE A 139 -8.09 -0.81 -5.37
CA ILE A 139 -7.47 0.47 -4.96
C ILE A 139 -7.67 0.81 -3.48
N PHE A 140 -8.75 0.30 -2.89
CA PHE A 140 -9.07 0.46 -1.47
C PHE A 140 -8.03 -0.21 -0.55
N ALA A 141 -7.36 -1.26 -1.04
CA ALA A 141 -6.35 -1.99 -0.29
C ALA A 141 -5.16 -1.11 0.11
N TYR A 142 -4.75 -0.17 -0.75
CA TYR A 142 -3.63 0.74 -0.48
C TYR A 142 -3.88 1.59 0.77
N TRP A 143 -5.00 2.31 0.81
CA TRP A 143 -5.30 3.22 1.93
C TRP A 143 -5.65 2.48 3.21
N TYR A 144 -6.61 1.56 3.15
CA TYR A 144 -7.05 0.84 4.35
C TYR A 144 -5.95 -0.08 4.88
N GLY A 145 -5.09 -0.60 4.00
CA GLY A 145 -3.87 -1.31 4.36
C GLY A 145 -2.89 -0.43 5.12
N ASP A 146 -2.50 0.71 4.55
CA ASP A 146 -1.60 1.66 5.21
C ASP A 146 -2.13 2.05 6.58
N MET A 147 -3.38 2.50 6.67
CA MET A 147 -3.98 2.94 7.93
C MET A 147 -4.00 1.83 8.99
N ALA A 148 -4.39 0.60 8.62
CA ALA A 148 -4.48 -0.50 9.56
C ALA A 148 -3.11 -0.89 10.15
N VAL A 149 -2.07 -0.94 9.32
CA VAL A 149 -0.71 -1.28 9.77
C VAL A 149 -0.09 -0.12 10.53
N HIS A 150 -0.25 1.11 10.04
CA HIS A 150 0.30 2.31 10.65
C HIS A 150 -0.26 2.54 12.06
N GLU A 151 -1.58 2.44 12.24
CA GLU A 151 -2.23 2.65 13.53
C GLU A 151 -1.66 1.72 14.61
N LEU A 152 -1.45 0.45 14.29
CA LEU A 152 -0.87 -0.52 15.21
C LEU A 152 0.62 -0.24 15.44
N TRP A 153 1.37 0.06 14.38
CA TRP A 153 2.80 0.36 14.47
C TRP A 153 3.09 1.52 15.42
N GLN A 154 2.25 2.56 15.42
CA GLN A 154 2.38 3.71 16.33
C GLN A 154 2.17 3.33 17.82
N ARG A 155 1.48 2.23 18.11
CA ARG A 155 1.18 1.77 19.48
C ARG A 155 2.13 0.67 19.96
N VAL A 156 2.74 -0.08 19.04
CA VAL A 156 3.67 -1.16 19.36
C VAL A 156 4.93 -0.59 20.00
N SER A 157 5.20 -1.00 21.24
CA SER A 157 6.41 -0.60 21.95
C SER A 157 7.68 -1.16 21.29
N PRO A 158 8.85 -0.50 21.42
CA PRO A 158 10.10 -1.00 20.84
C PRO A 158 10.42 -2.46 21.17
N ALA A 159 10.14 -2.89 22.41
CA ALA A 159 10.35 -4.26 22.88
C ALA A 159 9.47 -5.31 22.18
N ARG A 160 8.34 -4.90 21.58
CA ARG A 160 7.39 -5.79 20.88
C ARG A 160 7.54 -5.76 19.36
N ARG A 161 8.41 -4.92 18.79
CA ARG A 161 8.56 -4.76 17.34
C ARG A 161 8.93 -6.06 16.62
N SER A 162 9.84 -6.86 17.18
CA SER A 162 10.19 -8.18 16.61
C SER A 162 8.96 -9.07 16.51
N ALA A 163 8.19 -9.20 17.60
CA ALA A 163 6.97 -10.00 17.60
C ALA A 163 5.91 -9.44 16.63
N PHE A 164 5.87 -8.11 16.44
CA PHE A 164 4.99 -7.47 15.46
C PHE A 164 5.35 -7.86 14.03
N TRP A 165 6.61 -7.76 13.65
CA TRP A 165 7.05 -8.18 12.32
C TRP A 165 6.90 -9.69 12.11
N ASP A 166 7.27 -10.51 13.10
CA ASP A 166 7.07 -11.96 13.01
C ASP A 166 5.61 -12.27 12.74
N TYR A 167 4.69 -11.70 13.51
CA TYR A 167 3.26 -11.93 13.31
C TYR A 167 2.78 -11.44 11.93
N LEU A 168 3.12 -10.20 11.57
CA LEU A 168 2.67 -9.52 10.36
C LEU A 168 3.13 -10.22 9.07
N TYR A 169 4.37 -10.72 9.02
CA TYR A 169 4.92 -11.35 7.81
C TYR A 169 4.63 -12.85 7.71
N HIS A 170 4.30 -13.51 8.82
CA HIS A 170 4.15 -14.97 8.87
C HIS A 170 2.70 -15.45 8.87
N HIS A 171 1.73 -14.55 8.73
CA HIS A 171 0.32 -14.89 8.78
C HIS A 171 -0.50 -14.09 7.77
N MET A 172 -1.51 -14.73 7.17
CA MET A 172 -2.51 -14.02 6.39
C MET A 172 -3.55 -13.39 7.32
N HIS A 173 -3.70 -12.08 7.21
CA HIS A 173 -4.63 -11.32 8.02
C HIS A 173 -5.50 -10.39 7.16
N THR A 174 -6.66 -10.05 7.69
CA THR A 174 -7.41 -8.86 7.32
C THR A 174 -7.03 -7.72 8.29
N PRO A 175 -7.35 -6.46 7.97
CA PRO A 175 -7.20 -5.36 8.93
C PRO A 175 -7.82 -5.66 10.30
N ALA A 176 -9.01 -6.26 10.32
CA ALA A 176 -9.72 -6.60 11.55
C ALA A 176 -9.02 -7.70 12.36
N THR A 177 -8.53 -8.76 11.72
CA THR A 177 -7.85 -9.85 12.44
C THR A 177 -6.49 -9.40 12.97
N LEU A 178 -5.79 -8.53 12.25
CA LEU A 178 -4.53 -7.94 12.72
C LEU A 178 -4.78 -7.06 13.95
N ALA A 179 -5.77 -6.17 13.89
CA ALA A 179 -6.12 -5.31 15.02
C ALA A 179 -6.53 -6.11 16.27
N ALA A 180 -7.35 -7.16 16.10
CA ALA A 180 -7.81 -8.00 17.20
C ALA A 180 -6.66 -8.71 17.96
N TYR A 181 -5.56 -9.06 17.28
CA TYR A 181 -4.41 -9.69 17.92
C TYR A 181 -3.53 -8.71 18.71
N TRP A 182 -3.53 -7.43 18.32
CA TRP A 182 -2.68 -6.39 18.91
C TRP A 182 -3.41 -5.45 19.88
N THR A 183 -4.69 -5.71 20.15
CA THR A 183 -5.50 -5.06 21.19
C THR A 183 -5.26 -5.72 22.54
#